data_AF-A0AAV3NP97-F1
#
_entry.id   AF-A0AAV3NP97-F1
#
_cell.length_a   1.000
_cell.length_b   1.000
_cell.length_c   1.000
_cell.angle_alpha   90.00
_cell.angle_beta   90.00
_cell.angle_gamma   90.00
#
_symmetry.space_group_name_H-M   'P 1'
#
loop_
_entity.id
_entity.type
_entity.pdbx_description
1 polymer ?
#
loop_
_entity_poly.entity_id
_entity_poly.type
_entity_poly.pdbx_seq_one_letter_code
_entity_poly.pdbx_strand_id
1 'polypeptide(L)'
;MASLRALFLAPIILIIHQDFHEYVAKMTLIDSFIFLIVYLIDKYVKWYRLPVFLGLIYLLMRQHLHQQYNLLNVGGTPTGVRYNPEDCPYRTADGKFNDPFNEGVGSQLTFFGKNILPIDQRNKLLKPDPMVVATKLLARSKEYKDTGKQFNMLAASWIQFMIHDWIDHLEDTQQVSN
;
A
#
# COMPACT_ATOMS: atom_id res chain seq x y z
N MET A 1 -5.34 -33.48 -2.55
CA MET A 1 -5.40 -32.02 -2.84
C MET A 1 -4.03 -31.38 -3.10
N ALA A 2 -2.98 -31.69 -2.33
CA ALA A 2 -1.62 -31.15 -2.57
C ALA A 2 -1.05 -31.45 -3.97
N SER A 3 -1.29 -32.66 -4.49
CA SER A 3 -0.81 -33.10 -5.82
C SER A 3 -1.43 -32.33 -6.99
N LEU A 4 -2.73 -31.98 -6.93
CA LEU A 4 -3.40 -31.23 -7.99
C LEU A 4 -2.93 -29.77 -8.02
N ARG A 5 -2.74 -29.15 -6.84
CA ARG A 5 -2.23 -27.78 -6.72
C ARG A 5 -0.80 -27.66 -7.25
N ALA A 6 0.06 -28.63 -6.95
CA ALA A 6 1.42 -28.67 -7.48
C ALA A 6 1.45 -28.78 -9.01
N LEU A 7 0.56 -29.60 -9.60
CA LEU A 7 0.45 -29.76 -11.05
C LEU A 7 0.03 -28.46 -11.76
N PHE A 8 -0.90 -27.69 -11.17
CA PHE A 8 -1.36 -26.41 -11.72
C PHE A 8 -0.35 -25.26 -11.52
N LEU A 9 0.37 -25.24 -10.40
CA LEU A 9 1.35 -24.19 -10.11
C LEU A 9 2.69 -24.40 -10.83
N ALA A 10 3.07 -25.64 -11.14
CA ALA A 10 4.33 -25.94 -11.83
C ALA A 10 4.54 -25.14 -13.14
N PRO A 11 3.59 -25.09 -14.10
CA PRO A 11 3.78 -24.28 -15.32
C PRO A 11 3.80 -22.78 -15.03
N ILE A 12 3.07 -22.33 -14.02
CA ILE A 12 2.99 -20.92 -13.60
C ILE A 12 4.33 -20.45 -13.04
N ILE A 13 4.96 -21.25 -12.18
CA ILE A 13 6.26 -20.98 -11.56
C ILE A 13 7.37 -20.89 -12.61
N LEU A 14 7.30 -21.67 -13.69
CA LEU A 14 8.27 -21.62 -14.79
C LEU A 14 8.20 -20.31 -15.61
N ILE A 15 7.04 -19.67 -15.66
CA ILE A 15 6.81 -18.44 -16.45
C ILE A 15 7.14 -17.19 -15.64
N ILE A 16 6.86 -17.22 -14.34
CA ILE A 16 6.94 -16.08 -13.44
C ILE A 16 8.38 -15.90 -12.91
N HIS A 17 8.76 -14.64 -12.71
CA HIS A 17 10.05 -14.28 -12.12
C HIS A 17 10.24 -14.89 -10.72
N GLN A 18 11.46 -15.35 -10.41
CA GLN A 18 11.78 -16.05 -9.16
C GLN A 18 11.34 -15.31 -7.89
N ASP A 19 11.45 -13.98 -7.88
CA ASP A 19 11.09 -13.13 -6.73
C ASP A 19 9.61 -13.23 -6.34
N PHE A 20 8.74 -13.68 -7.24
CA PHE A 20 7.31 -13.84 -6.96
C PHE A 20 6.92 -15.27 -6.55
N HIS A 21 7.84 -16.24 -6.60
CA HIS A 21 7.52 -17.64 -6.32
C HIS A 21 6.97 -17.82 -4.90
N GLU A 22 7.55 -17.14 -3.91
CA GLU A 22 7.07 -17.21 -2.52
C GLU A 22 5.67 -16.61 -2.38
N TYR A 23 5.38 -15.51 -3.08
CA TYR A 23 4.07 -14.86 -3.05
C TYR A 23 3.00 -15.73 -3.71
N VAL A 24 3.29 -16.26 -4.91
CA VAL A 24 2.36 -17.13 -5.66
C VAL A 24 2.08 -18.43 -4.90
N ALA A 25 3.05 -18.97 -4.16
CA ALA A 25 2.86 -20.16 -3.33
C ALA A 25 1.81 -19.96 -2.21
N LYS A 26 1.64 -18.72 -1.73
CA LYS A 26 0.64 -18.36 -0.70
C LYS A 26 -0.74 -18.09 -1.30
N MET A 27 -0.84 -17.92 -2.61
CA MET A 27 -2.09 -17.59 -3.30
C MET A 27 -3.02 -18.79 -3.49
N THR A 28 -4.33 -18.54 -3.54
CA THR A 28 -5.32 -19.52 -4.00
C THR A 28 -5.09 -19.86 -5.48
N LEU A 29 -5.64 -20.98 -5.97
CA LEU A 29 -5.51 -21.35 -7.40
C LEU A 29 -6.06 -20.25 -8.33
N ILE A 30 -7.17 -19.63 -7.95
CA ILE A 30 -7.80 -18.54 -8.71
C ILE A 30 -6.87 -17.32 -8.72
N ASP A 31 -6.37 -16.93 -7.55
CA ASP A 31 -5.49 -15.75 -7.45
C ASP A 31 -4.15 -15.96 -8.14
N SER A 32 -3.58 -17.17 -8.12
CA SER A 32 -2.38 -17.50 -8.90
C SER A 32 -2.63 -17.36 -10.40
N PHE A 33 -3.81 -17.72 -10.89
CA PHE A 33 -4.18 -17.53 -12.29
C PHE A 33 -4.39 -16.04 -12.63
N ILE A 34 -5.09 -15.29 -11.78
CA ILE A 34 -5.24 -13.83 -11.92
C ILE A 34 -3.86 -13.15 -11.93
N PHE A 35 -2.97 -13.55 -11.01
CA PHE A 35 -1.61 -13.04 -10.94
C PHE A 35 -0.83 -13.34 -12.24
N LEU A 36 -0.96 -14.54 -12.79
CA LEU A 36 -0.33 -14.87 -14.07
C LEU A 36 -0.81 -13.94 -15.19
N ILE A 37 -2.12 -13.66 -15.28
CA ILE A 37 -2.66 -12.71 -16.27
C ILE A 37 -2.06 -11.33 -16.09
N VAL A 38 -2.07 -10.79 -14.86
CA VAL A 38 -1.51 -9.48 -14.54
C VAL A 38 -0.02 -9.42 -14.90
N TYR A 39 0.75 -10.45 -14.53
CA TYR A 39 2.17 -10.56 -14.82
C TYR A 39 2.46 -10.57 -16.33
N LEU A 40 1.68 -11.30 -17.12
CA LEU A 40 1.86 -11.33 -18.58
C LEU A 40 1.54 -9.98 -19.22
N ILE A 41 0.48 -9.30 -18.76
CA ILE A 41 0.14 -7.95 -19.26
C ILE A 41 1.24 -6.95 -18.90
N ASP A 42 1.79 -7.02 -17.69
CA ASP A 42 2.93 -6.19 -17.25
C ASP A 42 4.15 -6.40 -18.12
N LYS A 43 4.48 -7.66 -18.39
CA LYS A 43 5.68 -8.06 -19.11
C LYS A 43 5.64 -7.68 -20.59
N TYR A 44 4.47 -7.82 -21.23
CA TYR A 44 4.39 -7.76 -22.70
C TYR A 44 3.63 -6.54 -23.26
N VAL A 45 2.56 -6.06 -22.61
CA VAL A 45 1.64 -5.09 -23.24
C VAL A 45 1.73 -3.69 -22.61
N LYS A 46 2.00 -3.62 -21.30
CA LYS A 46 1.82 -2.41 -20.45
C LYS A 46 0.34 -2.01 -20.38
N TRP A 47 -0.28 -2.25 -19.23
CA TRP A 47 -1.74 -2.14 -19.04
C TRP A 47 -2.36 -0.80 -19.47
N TYR A 48 -1.65 0.31 -19.29
CA TYR A 48 -2.15 1.65 -19.62
C TYR A 48 -2.23 1.94 -21.13
N ARG A 49 -1.82 0.98 -21.99
CA ARG A 49 -2.00 1.04 -23.44
C ARG A 49 -3.18 0.22 -23.94
N LEU A 50 -3.86 -0.50 -23.06
CA LEU A 50 -5.06 -1.26 -23.41
C LEU A 50 -6.25 -0.31 -23.66
N PRO A 51 -7.24 -0.72 -24.47
CA PRO A 51 -8.55 -0.09 -24.47
C PRO A 51 -9.10 0.07 -23.05
N VAL A 52 -9.79 1.18 -22.77
CA VAL A 52 -10.19 1.59 -21.41
C VAL A 52 -10.84 0.46 -20.62
N PHE A 53 -11.81 -0.24 -21.18
CA PHE A 53 -12.50 -1.35 -20.50
C PHE A 53 -11.56 -2.50 -20.09
N LEU A 54 -10.59 -2.85 -20.95
CA LEU A 54 -9.58 -3.87 -20.63
C LEU A 54 -8.58 -3.37 -19.58
N GLY A 55 -8.22 -2.08 -19.63
CA GLY A 55 -7.43 -1.43 -18.59
C GLY A 55 -8.13 -1.45 -17.22
N LEU A 56 -9.45 -1.21 -17.19
CA LEU A 56 -10.25 -1.29 -15.96
C LEU A 56 -10.31 -2.72 -15.41
N ILE A 57 -10.52 -3.73 -16.27
CA ILE A 57 -10.49 -5.14 -15.85
C ILE A 57 -9.13 -5.49 -15.24
N TYR A 58 -8.04 -5.05 -15.87
CA TYR A 58 -6.70 -5.21 -15.32
C TYR A 58 -6.54 -4.55 -13.95
N LEU A 59 -7.01 -3.31 -13.78
CA LEU A 59 -6.92 -2.59 -12.51
C LEU A 59 -7.72 -3.28 -11.40
N LEU A 60 -8.92 -3.79 -11.70
CA LEU A 60 -9.73 -4.56 -10.76
C LEU A 60 -9.02 -5.86 -10.33
N MET A 61 -8.43 -6.60 -11.27
CA MET A 61 -7.64 -7.80 -10.96
C MET A 61 -6.44 -7.47 -10.06
N ARG A 62 -5.69 -6.42 -10.38
CA ARG A 62 -4.55 -5.98 -9.56
C ARG A 62 -4.99 -5.49 -8.18
N GLN A 63 -6.08 -4.73 -8.10
CA GLN A 63 -6.63 -4.23 -6.84
C GLN A 63 -7.08 -5.39 -5.94
N HIS A 64 -7.77 -6.39 -6.49
CA HIS A 64 -8.16 -7.60 -5.75
C HIS A 64 -6.94 -8.31 -5.14
N LEU A 65 -5.89 -8.53 -5.93
CA LEU A 65 -4.65 -9.14 -5.43
C LEU A 65 -4.02 -8.30 -4.30
N HIS A 66 -3.99 -6.97 -4.43
CA HIS A 66 -3.48 -6.10 -3.36
C HIS A 66 -4.35 -6.14 -2.09
N GLN A 67 -5.68 -6.21 -2.22
CA GLN A 67 -6.56 -6.32 -1.07
C GLN A 67 -6.37 -7.66 -0.32
N GLN A 68 -6.16 -8.75 -1.04
CA GLN A 68 -5.98 -10.08 -0.44
C GLN A 68 -4.58 -10.26 0.17
N TYR A 69 -3.53 -9.73 -0.46
CA TYR A 69 -2.14 -10.09 -0.13
C TYR A 69 -1.28 -8.91 0.36
N ASN A 70 -1.80 -7.69 0.37
CA ASN A 70 -1.08 -6.46 0.77
C ASN A 70 -1.83 -5.62 1.81
N LEU A 71 -2.69 -6.21 2.64
CA LEU A 71 -3.28 -5.54 3.81
C LEU A 71 -2.84 -6.28 5.08
N LEU A 72 -1.81 -5.74 5.73
CA LEU A 72 -1.21 -6.33 6.92
C LEU A 72 -1.61 -5.50 8.15
N ASN A 73 -2.31 -6.15 9.08
CA ASN A 73 -2.66 -5.56 10.37
C ASN A 73 -1.41 -5.37 11.24
N VAL A 74 -1.39 -4.32 12.06
CA VAL A 74 -0.30 -4.01 12.99
C VAL A 74 -0.89 -3.75 14.37
N GLY A 75 -0.30 -4.38 15.39
CA GLY A 75 -0.83 -4.35 16.75
C GLY A 75 -2.05 -5.26 16.94
N GLY A 76 -2.61 -5.25 18.16
CA GLY A 76 -3.91 -5.86 18.40
C GLY A 76 -5.01 -5.00 17.78
N THR A 77 -5.99 -5.62 17.12
CA THR A 77 -7.18 -4.89 16.68
C THR A 77 -7.83 -4.26 17.92
N PRO A 78 -8.10 -2.94 17.94
CA PRO A 78 -8.71 -2.27 19.08
C PRO A 78 -10.18 -2.69 19.18
N THR A 79 -10.41 -3.90 19.70
CA THR A 79 -11.74 -4.44 19.96
C THR A 79 -12.27 -3.75 21.20
N GLY A 80 -13.09 -2.72 21.00
CA GLY A 80 -13.88 -2.08 22.05
C GLY A 80 -15.08 -2.93 22.47
N VAL A 81 -15.93 -2.36 23.32
CA VAL A 81 -17.24 -2.95 23.61
C VAL A 81 -18.10 -2.86 22.35
N ARG A 82 -18.86 -3.90 22.01
CA ARG A 82 -19.81 -3.82 20.89
C ARG A 82 -20.76 -2.63 21.13
N TYR A 83 -20.92 -1.79 20.13
CA TYR A 83 -21.82 -0.64 20.17
C TYR A 83 -22.83 -0.73 19.03
N ASN A 84 -23.96 -0.04 19.15
CA ASN A 84 -24.92 0.09 18.06
C ASN A 84 -24.52 1.28 17.18
N PRO A 85 -24.26 1.11 15.87
CA PRO A 85 -23.92 2.23 14.99
C PRO A 85 -24.97 3.35 14.95
N GLU A 86 -26.23 3.04 15.27
CA GLU A 86 -27.30 4.05 15.35
C GLU A 86 -27.09 5.06 16.48
N ASP A 87 -26.30 4.71 17.50
CA ASP A 87 -25.97 5.62 18.61
C ASP A 87 -24.94 6.68 18.21
N CYS A 88 -24.20 6.47 17.10
CA CYS A 88 -23.19 7.38 16.57
C CYS A 88 -23.39 7.63 15.06
N PRO A 89 -24.50 8.27 14.62
CA PRO A 89 -24.81 8.50 13.21
C PRO A 89 -24.04 9.69 12.61
N TYR A 90 -22.87 10.01 13.14
CA TYR A 90 -22.04 11.16 12.75
C TYR A 90 -20.56 10.82 12.89
N ARG A 91 -19.68 11.63 12.28
CA ARG A 91 -18.22 11.48 12.46
C ARG A 91 -17.82 12.06 13.80
N THR A 92 -17.28 11.22 14.67
CA THR A 92 -16.74 11.61 15.97
C THR A 92 -15.46 12.43 15.81
N ALA A 93 -15.14 13.26 16.81
CA ALA A 93 -13.99 14.15 16.76
C ALA A 93 -12.64 13.41 16.75
N ASP A 94 -12.58 12.22 17.36
CA ASP A 94 -11.39 11.39 17.45
C ASP A 94 -11.40 10.21 16.45
N GLY A 95 -12.45 10.08 15.64
CA GLY A 95 -12.60 9.04 14.62
C GLY A 95 -13.06 7.66 15.14
N LYS A 96 -13.42 7.53 16.43
CA LYS A 96 -13.99 6.29 16.99
C LYS A 96 -15.42 6.02 16.52
N PHE A 97 -15.89 4.81 16.76
CA PHE A 97 -17.26 4.37 16.51
C PHE A 97 -17.65 4.45 15.02
N ASN A 98 -16.69 4.18 14.13
CA ASN A 98 -16.92 4.11 12.69
C ASN A 98 -17.10 2.65 12.19
N ASP A 99 -16.18 1.75 12.56
CA ASP A 99 -16.34 0.31 12.29
C ASP A 99 -17.31 -0.30 13.32
N PRO A 100 -18.45 -0.89 12.92
CA PRO A 100 -19.46 -1.46 13.83
C PRO A 100 -18.92 -2.56 14.77
N PHE A 101 -17.82 -3.21 14.39
CA PHE A 101 -17.23 -4.32 15.13
C PHE A 101 -16.02 -3.89 15.96
N ASN A 102 -15.39 -2.77 15.62
CA ASN A 102 -14.17 -2.30 16.26
C ASN A 102 -14.23 -0.79 16.49
N GLU A 103 -14.61 -0.37 17.69
CA GLU A 103 -14.74 1.04 18.09
C GLU A 103 -13.53 1.91 17.69
N GLY A 104 -12.31 1.40 17.87
CA GLY A 104 -11.09 2.20 17.65
C GLY A 104 -10.55 2.18 16.23
N VAL A 105 -11.13 1.46 15.27
CA VAL A 105 -10.54 1.39 13.92
C VAL A 105 -10.67 2.74 13.22
N GLY A 106 -9.52 3.30 12.82
CA GLY A 106 -9.43 4.59 12.14
C GLY A 106 -9.46 5.81 13.08
N SER A 107 -9.43 5.60 14.39
CA SER A 107 -9.34 6.69 15.35
C SER A 107 -7.92 7.23 15.50
N GLN A 108 -7.79 8.43 16.07
CA GLN A 108 -6.51 9.01 16.46
C GLN A 108 -5.72 8.05 17.38
N LEU A 109 -4.38 8.12 17.33
CA LEU A 109 -3.45 7.34 18.16
C LEU A 109 -3.53 5.82 17.97
N THR A 110 -3.93 5.37 16.79
CA THR A 110 -3.93 3.94 16.41
C THR A 110 -2.71 3.58 15.57
N PHE A 111 -2.40 2.29 15.48
CA PHE A 111 -1.25 1.81 14.71
C PHE A 111 -1.43 2.05 13.20
N PHE A 112 -0.36 2.45 12.53
CA PHE A 112 -0.29 2.41 11.08
C PHE A 112 -0.21 0.97 10.57
N GLY A 113 -1.17 0.57 9.73
CA GLY A 113 -1.12 -0.69 8.99
C GLY A 113 0.04 -0.73 7.98
N LYS A 114 0.30 -1.90 7.39
CA LYS A 114 1.36 -2.06 6.37
C LYS A 114 0.83 -2.74 5.11
N ASN A 115 1.39 -2.37 3.96
CA ASN A 115 1.13 -3.07 2.69
C ASN A 115 2.20 -4.10 2.31
N ILE A 116 3.36 -4.00 2.95
CA ILE A 116 4.52 -4.88 2.74
C ILE A 116 5.09 -5.29 4.10
N LEU A 117 5.69 -6.48 4.15
CA LEU A 117 6.36 -6.94 5.36
C LEU A 117 7.52 -6.00 5.73
N PRO A 118 7.67 -5.62 7.00
CA PRO A 118 8.74 -4.72 7.42
C PRO A 118 10.10 -5.40 7.23
N ILE A 119 11.04 -4.67 6.64
CA ILE A 119 12.44 -5.07 6.53
C ILE A 119 13.22 -4.25 7.56
N ASP A 120 13.89 -4.93 8.49
CA ASP A 120 14.69 -4.25 9.51
C ASP A 120 15.92 -3.58 8.88
N GLN A 121 16.05 -2.27 9.09
CA GLN A 121 17.12 -1.43 8.57
C GLN A 121 17.84 -0.66 9.67
N ARG A 122 17.65 -1.01 10.96
CA ARG A 122 18.26 -0.29 12.10
C ARG A 122 19.79 -0.18 12.01
N ASN A 123 20.46 -1.18 11.44
CA ASN A 123 21.92 -1.18 11.24
C ASN A 123 22.39 -0.45 9.96
N LYS A 124 21.46 0.08 9.15
CA LYS A 124 21.71 0.70 7.85
C LYS A 124 21.10 2.09 7.70
N LEU A 125 20.61 2.70 8.79
CA LEU A 125 19.96 4.03 8.76
C LEU A 125 20.83 5.10 8.08
N LEU A 126 22.15 5.02 8.21
CA LEU A 126 23.12 5.96 7.61
C LEU A 126 23.89 5.36 6.41
N LYS A 127 23.36 4.31 5.76
CA LYS A 127 24.06 3.59 4.68
C LYS A 127 23.17 3.43 3.43
N PRO A 128 23.41 4.22 2.36
CA PRO A 128 24.38 5.32 2.26
C PRO A 128 23.99 6.50 3.17
N ASP A 129 24.92 7.43 3.36
CA ASP A 129 24.68 8.65 4.13
C ASP A 129 23.45 9.41 3.55
N PRO A 130 22.41 9.69 4.35
CA PRO A 130 21.20 10.38 3.90
C PRO A 130 21.48 11.76 3.30
N MET A 131 22.49 12.48 3.80
CA MET A 131 22.88 13.79 3.26
C MET A 131 23.52 13.66 1.88
N VAL A 132 24.23 12.57 1.62
CA VAL A 132 24.77 12.28 0.28
C VAL A 132 23.63 11.99 -0.69
N VAL A 133 22.61 11.22 -0.26
CA VAL A 133 21.40 10.98 -1.07
C VAL A 133 20.66 12.30 -1.34
N ALA A 134 20.40 13.08 -0.30
CA ALA A 134 19.70 14.36 -0.42
C ALA A 134 20.43 15.32 -1.37
N THR A 135 21.74 15.48 -1.21
CA THR A 135 22.53 16.43 -2.01
C THR A 135 22.73 15.97 -3.44
N LYS A 136 23.00 14.68 -3.66
CA LYS A 136 23.34 14.17 -5.01
C LYS A 136 22.12 13.79 -5.84
N LEU A 137 21.02 13.37 -5.22
CA LEU A 137 19.87 12.80 -5.93
C LEU A 137 18.57 13.59 -5.77
N LEU A 138 18.37 14.34 -4.68
CA LEU A 138 17.10 15.03 -4.39
C LEU A 138 17.18 16.55 -4.52
N ALA A 139 18.36 17.15 -4.32
CA ALA A 139 18.56 18.58 -4.45
C ALA A 139 18.09 19.03 -5.83
N ARG A 140 17.19 20.02 -5.85
CA ARG A 140 16.61 20.54 -7.08
C ARG A 140 17.74 21.00 -8.00
N SER A 141 17.83 20.41 -9.19
CA SER A 141 18.79 20.83 -10.20
C SER A 141 18.44 22.21 -10.76
N LYS A 142 19.34 22.79 -11.54
CA LYS A 142 19.12 24.09 -12.19
C LYS A 142 17.91 24.10 -13.13
N GLU A 143 17.53 22.94 -13.67
CA GLU A 143 16.39 22.78 -14.55
C GLU A 143 15.18 22.28 -13.76
N TYR A 144 14.22 23.17 -13.52
CA TYR A 144 12.93 22.79 -12.97
C TYR A 144 12.09 22.09 -14.06
N LYS A 145 11.67 20.85 -13.78
CA LYS A 145 10.69 20.14 -14.60
C LYS A 145 9.29 20.54 -14.16
N ASP A 146 8.62 21.36 -14.95
CA ASP A 146 7.23 21.73 -14.71
C ASP A 146 6.26 20.61 -15.12
N THR A 147 5.03 20.73 -14.65
CA THR A 147 3.90 19.86 -14.98
C THR A 147 3.07 20.41 -16.15
N GLY A 148 3.58 21.41 -16.87
CA GLY A 148 2.87 22.16 -17.89
C GLY A 148 1.52 22.66 -17.41
N LYS A 149 0.46 22.33 -18.16
CA LYS A 149 -0.94 22.68 -17.83
C LYS A 149 -1.67 21.59 -17.05
N GLN A 150 -1.02 20.46 -16.77
CA GLN A 150 -1.68 19.28 -16.19
C GLN A 150 -1.97 19.45 -14.70
N PHE A 151 -1.08 20.13 -13.96
CA PHE A 151 -1.15 20.19 -12.50
C PHE A 151 -0.67 21.54 -11.98
N ASN A 152 -1.54 22.29 -11.28
CA ASN A 152 -1.26 23.65 -10.82
C ASN A 152 -0.96 23.68 -9.30
N MET A 153 -0.64 24.87 -8.79
CA MET A 153 -0.33 25.04 -7.36
C MET A 153 -1.52 24.79 -6.43
N LEU A 154 -2.76 25.00 -6.88
CA LEU A 154 -3.94 24.66 -6.08
C LEU A 154 -4.02 23.15 -5.85
N ALA A 155 -3.74 22.36 -6.88
CA ALA A 155 -3.70 20.90 -6.77
C ALA A 155 -2.56 20.42 -5.86
N ALA A 156 -1.41 21.11 -5.87
CA ALA A 156 -0.31 20.84 -4.94
C ALA A 156 -0.68 21.19 -3.48
N SER A 157 -1.34 22.32 -3.25
CA SER A 157 -1.84 22.68 -1.92
C SER A 157 -2.94 21.72 -1.44
N TRP A 158 -3.79 21.25 -2.34
CA TRP A 158 -4.84 20.29 -2.03
C TRP A 158 -4.28 18.97 -1.50
N ILE A 159 -3.25 18.40 -2.16
CA ILE A 159 -2.69 17.13 -1.68
C ILE A 159 -2.01 17.28 -0.31
N GLN A 160 -1.38 18.43 -0.02
CA GLN A 160 -0.88 18.70 1.33
C GLN A 160 -2.01 18.85 2.36
N PHE A 161 -3.10 19.53 1.99
CA PHE A 161 -4.29 19.64 2.82
C PHE A 161 -4.91 18.26 3.15
N MET A 162 -4.93 17.33 2.19
CA MET A 162 -5.34 15.95 2.44
C MET A 162 -4.40 15.22 3.42
N ILE A 163 -3.08 15.44 3.35
CA ILE A 163 -2.13 14.84 4.30
C ILE A 163 -2.41 15.31 5.74
N HIS A 164 -2.77 16.59 5.94
CA HIS A 164 -3.15 17.11 7.25
C HIS A 164 -4.45 16.48 7.80
N ASP A 165 -5.30 15.93 6.94
CA ASP A 165 -6.50 15.16 7.34
C ASP A 165 -6.16 13.70 7.65
N TRP A 166 -5.20 13.11 6.92
CA TRP A 166 -5.00 11.66 6.93
C TRP A 166 -3.97 11.17 7.94
N ILE A 167 -2.75 11.72 7.93
CA ILE A 167 -1.60 11.03 8.54
C ILE A 167 -0.57 11.99 9.15
N ASP A 168 -0.14 11.64 10.37
CA ASP A 168 1.07 12.16 11.00
C ASP A 168 1.66 11.09 11.94
N HIS A 169 2.98 11.06 12.09
CA HIS A 169 3.65 10.09 12.98
C HIS A 169 3.81 10.69 14.37
N LEU A 170 3.50 9.90 15.41
CA LEU A 170 3.81 10.28 16.78
C LEU A 170 5.34 10.25 16.99
N GLU A 171 5.89 11.39 17.43
CA GLU A 171 7.32 11.57 17.66
C GLU A 171 7.72 11.21 19.10
N ASP A 172 8.99 10.82 19.26
CA ASP A 172 9.58 10.59 20.58
C ASP A 172 10.16 11.91 21.13
N THR A 173 10.05 12.12 22.43
CA THR A 173 10.57 13.31 23.11
C THR A 173 12.10 13.41 23.05
N GLN A 174 12.82 12.30 22.83
CA GLN A 174 14.28 12.29 22.69
C GLN A 174 14.80 12.92 21.39
N GLN A 175 13.93 13.23 20.43
CA GLN A 175 14.35 13.89 19.17
C GLN A 175 14.74 15.36 19.37
N VAL A 176 14.31 16.01 20.46
CA VAL A 176 14.57 17.45 20.72
C VAL A 176 15.86 17.67 21.52
N SER A 177 16.41 16.63 22.15
CA SER A 177 17.49 16.73 23.14
C SER A 177 18.92 16.53 22.60
N ASN A 178 19.12 16.41 21.28
CA ASN A 178 20.44 16.22 20.66
C ASN A 178 20.75 17.26 19.59
#